data_AF-A0A4Y2EY96-F1
#
_entry.id   AF-A0A4Y2EY96-F1
#
_cell.length_a   1.000
_cell.length_b   1.000
_cell.length_c   1.000
_cell.angle_alpha   90.00
_cell.angle_beta   90.00
_cell.angle_gamma   90.00
#
_symmetry.space_group_name_H-M   'P 1'
#
loop_
_entity.id
_entity.type
_entity.pdbx_description
1 polymer ?
#
loop_
_entity_poly.entity_id
_entity_poly.type
_entity_poly.pdbx_seq_one_letter_code
_entity_poly.pdbx_strand_id
1 'polypeptide(L)'
;LDPAEPYFQYTLEEVRLDPSDAQFVDVIHTDGGSFITGGLGMIQDCGHVDFYPNGGKRQPGCNQNVVGAIEKEGDLLYGKYKMNRPLN
;
A
#
# COMPACT_ATOMS: atom_id res chain seq x y z
N LEU A 1 9.08 2.93 -5.72
CA LEU A 1 9.12 2.86 -4.24
C LEU A 1 7.76 2.43 -3.75
N ASP A 2 7.67 1.23 -3.16
CA ASP A 2 6.47 0.52 -2.68
C ASP A 2 5.20 0.72 -3.54
N PRO A 3 5.21 0.22 -4.79
CA PRO A 3 4.12 0.46 -5.73
C PRO A 3 2.80 -0.10 -5.19
N ALA A 4 1.67 0.58 -5.44
CA ALA A 4 0.39 0.20 -4.84
C ALA A 4 -0.14 -1.14 -5.36
N GLU A 5 -0.71 -1.97 -4.48
CA GLU A 5 -1.41 -3.20 -4.85
C GLU A 5 -2.81 -2.95 -5.43
N PRO A 6 -3.67 -2.12 -4.80
CA PRO A 6 -5.06 -1.98 -5.24
C PRO A 6 -5.14 -1.44 -6.67
N TYR A 7 -5.87 -2.15 -7.53
CA TYR A 7 -6.09 -1.84 -8.94
C TYR A 7 -4.87 -1.97 -9.88
N PHE A 8 -3.67 -2.30 -9.39
CA PHE A 8 -2.47 -2.42 -10.22
C PHE A 8 -1.83 -3.81 -10.20
N GLN A 9 -1.89 -4.52 -9.07
CA GLN A 9 -1.25 -5.83 -9.00
C GLN A 9 -1.95 -6.83 -9.93
N TYR A 10 -1.14 -7.59 -10.66
CA TYR A 10 -1.55 -8.58 -11.68
C TYR A 10 -2.38 -8.03 -12.83
N THR A 11 -2.37 -6.71 -13.06
CA THR A 11 -2.87 -6.13 -14.30
C THR A 11 -1.85 -6.28 -15.43
N LEU A 12 -2.30 -5.95 -16.65
CA LEU A 12 -1.42 -5.87 -17.82
C LEU A 12 -0.29 -4.86 -17.55
N GLU A 13 0.88 -5.15 -18.12
CA GLU A 13 2.09 -4.31 -18.07
C GLU A 13 1.78 -2.84 -18.37
N GLU A 14 0.99 -2.57 -19.42
CA GLU A 14 0.52 -1.23 -19.81
C GLU A 14 -0.18 -0.41 -18.70
N VAL A 15 -0.68 -1.06 -17.65
CA VAL A 15 -1.49 -0.46 -16.58
C VAL A 15 -0.70 -0.26 -15.29
N ARG A 16 0.46 -0.90 -15.13
CA ARG A 16 1.25 -0.90 -13.90
C ARG A 16 2.70 -0.54 -14.18
N LEU A 17 3.48 -0.36 -13.12
CA LEU A 17 4.94 -0.30 -13.28
C LEU A 17 5.45 -1.65 -13.80
N ASP A 18 6.36 -1.62 -14.77
CA ASP A 18 7.09 -2.79 -15.23
C ASP A 18 8.52 -2.44 -15.73
N PRO A 19 9.40 -3.44 -15.96
CA PRO A 19 10.78 -3.20 -16.36
C PRO A 19 10.95 -2.43 -17.69
N SER A 20 10.01 -2.53 -18.63
CA SER A 20 10.05 -1.85 -19.92
C SER A 20 9.86 -0.33 -19.85
N ASP A 21 9.35 0.19 -18.73
CA ASP A 21 9.11 1.63 -18.53
C ASP A 21 10.40 2.47 -18.51
N ALA A 22 11.56 1.85 -18.30
CA ALA A 22 12.86 2.53 -18.32
C ALA A 22 14.02 1.60 -18.70
N GLN A 23 15.21 2.18 -18.89
CA GLN A 23 16.43 1.39 -19.13
C GLN A 23 16.82 0.51 -17.94
N PHE A 24 16.44 0.92 -16.74
CA PHE A 24 16.62 0.18 -15.50
C PHE A 24 15.59 0.68 -14.48
N VAL A 25 14.98 -0.25 -13.75
CA VAL A 25 13.92 -0.01 -12.77
C VAL A 25 14.26 -0.82 -11.54
N ASP A 26 14.50 -0.16 -10.42
CA ASP A 26 14.64 -0.77 -9.12
C ASP A 26 13.42 -0.48 -8.24
N VAL A 27 12.93 -1.53 -7.60
CA VAL A 27 11.72 -1.46 -6.78
C VAL A 27 12.06 -1.88 -5.36
N ILE A 28 11.47 -1.18 -4.39
CA ILE A 28 11.60 -1.51 -2.98
C ILE A 28 10.19 -1.77 -2.46
N HIS A 29 9.93 -2.99 -1.98
CA HIS A 29 8.67 -3.41 -1.39
C HIS A 29 8.79 -3.32 0.13
N THR A 30 7.90 -2.55 0.77
CA THR A 30 7.93 -2.36 2.23
C THR A 30 6.63 -2.77 2.91
N ASP A 31 5.51 -2.74 2.19
CA ASP A 31 4.17 -3.04 2.67
C ASP A 31 3.40 -3.99 1.72
N GLY A 32 4.11 -4.98 1.14
CA GLY A 32 3.67 -5.99 0.18
C GLY A 32 2.64 -7.03 0.68
N GLY A 33 1.69 -6.63 1.53
CA GLY A 33 0.59 -7.46 2.01
C GLY A 33 -0.65 -7.33 1.13
N SER A 34 -1.56 -8.31 1.18
CA SER A 34 -2.89 -8.12 0.56
C SER A 34 -3.58 -6.92 1.21
N PHE A 35 -4.28 -6.12 0.41
CA PHE A 35 -5.12 -5.03 0.90
C PHE A 35 -6.07 -5.45 2.02
N ILE A 36 -6.61 -6.68 1.94
CA ILE A 36 -7.51 -7.24 2.96
C ILE A 36 -6.78 -7.44 4.31
N THR A 37 -5.48 -7.72 4.28
CA THR A 37 -4.63 -7.84 5.49
C THR A 37 -4.02 -6.51 5.94
N GLY A 38 -4.37 -5.43 5.24
CA GLY A 38 -4.00 -4.05 5.54
C GLY A 38 -2.66 -3.58 4.96
N GLY A 39 -2.06 -4.32 4.02
CA GLY A 39 -0.92 -3.85 3.24
C GLY A 39 -1.38 -3.05 2.02
N LEU A 40 -0.63 -2.03 1.63
CA LEU A 40 -0.97 -1.17 0.49
C LEU A 40 -0.05 -1.40 -0.72
N GLY A 41 1.14 -1.96 -0.50
CA GLY A 41 2.13 -2.22 -1.53
C GLY A 41 1.86 -3.54 -2.25
N MET A 42 2.20 -3.61 -3.54
CA MET A 42 2.24 -4.85 -4.29
C MET A 42 3.40 -5.72 -3.82
N ILE A 43 3.23 -7.04 -3.90
CA ILE A 43 4.32 -8.02 -3.68
C ILE A 43 4.87 -8.58 -5.00
N GLN A 44 4.11 -8.40 -6.09
CA GLN A 44 4.54 -8.78 -7.43
C GLN A 44 5.78 -7.98 -7.85
N ASP A 45 6.78 -8.70 -8.34
CA ASP A 45 7.97 -8.14 -8.97
C ASP A 45 7.57 -7.25 -10.16
N CYS A 46 8.08 -6.01 -10.18
CA CYS A 46 7.85 -5.06 -11.26
C CYS A 46 9.09 -4.26 -11.66
N GLY A 47 10.26 -4.61 -11.13
CA GLY A 47 11.54 -4.03 -11.50
C GLY A 47 12.42 -4.98 -12.31
N HIS A 48 13.54 -4.43 -12.76
CA HIS A 48 14.71 -5.23 -13.12
C HIS A 48 15.35 -5.83 -11.85
N VAL A 49 15.23 -5.12 -10.73
CA VAL A 49 15.67 -5.58 -9.41
C VAL A 49 14.61 -5.17 -8.38
N ASP A 50 14.15 -6.15 -7.60
CA ASP A 50 13.13 -5.96 -6.57
C ASP A 50 13.73 -6.28 -5.19
N PHE A 51 13.72 -5.28 -4.30
CA PHE A 51 14.24 -5.39 -2.94
C PHE A 51 13.09 -5.56 -1.96
N TYR A 52 13.24 -6.52 -1.04
CA TYR A 52 12.26 -6.81 0.01
C TYR A 52 12.89 -6.67 1.41
N PRO A 53 13.20 -5.44 1.87
CA PRO A 53 13.69 -5.22 3.23
C PRO A 53 12.76 -5.89 4.25
N ASN A 54 13.35 -6.66 5.17
CA ASN A 54 12.61 -7.38 6.21
C ASN A 54 11.49 -8.28 5.65
N GLY A 55 11.67 -8.85 4.46
CA GLY A 55 10.67 -9.68 3.78
C GLY A 55 9.56 -8.88 3.06
N GLY A 56 9.67 -7.56 3.00
CA GLY A 56 8.88 -6.66 2.16
C GLY A 56 7.42 -6.47 2.53
N LYS A 57 7.01 -6.90 3.73
CA LYS A 57 5.60 -6.83 4.20
C LYS A 57 5.39 -6.02 5.46
N ARG A 58 6.28 -6.17 6.44
CA ARG A 58 6.18 -5.47 7.73
C ARG A 58 7.56 -4.99 8.15
N GLN A 59 7.69 -3.68 8.27
CA GLN A 59 8.97 -3.07 8.62
C GLN A 59 9.09 -2.91 10.14
N PRO A 60 10.31 -3.13 10.70
CA PRO A 60 10.58 -2.84 12.11
C PRO A 60 10.22 -1.39 12.47
N GLY A 61 9.53 -1.21 13.60
CA GLY A 61 9.06 0.11 14.06
C GLY A 61 7.68 0.54 13.57
N CYS A 62 7.09 -0.17 12.59
CA CYS A 62 5.72 0.08 12.13
C CYS A 62 4.69 -0.66 13.00
N ASN A 63 3.89 0.11 13.77
CA ASN A 63 2.94 -0.43 14.76
C ASN A 63 1.47 -0.44 14.28
N GLN A 64 1.19 0.03 13.08
CA GLN A 64 -0.13 0.02 12.46
C GLN A 64 0.01 -0.35 10.99
N ASN A 65 -0.93 -1.17 10.51
CA ASN A 65 -1.24 -1.28 9.07
C ASN A 65 -2.38 -0.30 8.74
N VAL A 66 -2.80 -0.20 7.48
CA VAL A 66 -3.84 0.78 7.09
C VAL A 66 -5.14 0.60 7.90
N VAL A 67 -5.50 -0.65 8.25
CA VAL A 67 -6.66 -0.95 9.11
C VAL A 67 -6.49 -0.33 10.49
N GLY A 68 -5.34 -0.54 11.13
CA GLY A 68 -5.04 0.07 12.43
C GLY A 68 -4.94 1.60 12.40
N ALA A 69 -4.53 2.18 11.27
CA ALA A 69 -4.54 3.64 11.07
C ALA A 69 -5.98 4.16 10.96
N ILE A 70 -6.82 3.49 10.18
CA ILE A 70 -8.25 3.82 10.02
C ILE A 70 -9.00 3.71 11.36
N GLU A 71 -8.76 2.63 12.12
CA GLU A 71 -9.38 2.41 13.43
C GLU A 71 -8.96 3.46 14.47
N LYS A 72 -7.70 3.92 14.44
CA LYS A 72 -7.20 4.94 15.36
C LYS A 72 -7.66 6.35 15.03
N GLU A 73 -7.76 6.69 13.75
CA GLU A 73 -8.05 8.07 13.34
C GLU A 73 -9.55 8.37 13.24
N GLY A 74 -10.42 7.37 13.07
CA GLY A 74 -11.86 7.60 12.98
C GLY A 74 -12.24 8.56 11.86
N ASP A 75 -12.01 8.19 10.58
CA ASP A 75 -13.07 7.63 9.71
C ASP A 75 -13.11 8.01 8.22
N LEU A 76 -13.63 7.04 7.45
CA LEU A 76 -14.47 7.26 6.26
C LEU A 76 -15.99 7.28 6.59
N LEU A 77 -16.46 6.66 7.68
CA LEU A 77 -17.87 6.52 8.08
C LEU A 77 -18.30 7.44 9.24
N TYR A 78 -17.58 7.50 10.34
CA TYR A 78 -17.77 8.42 11.47
C TYR A 78 -17.25 9.85 11.33
N GLY A 79 -16.56 10.17 10.24
CA GLY A 79 -16.43 11.53 9.71
C GLY A 79 -17.80 12.10 9.32
N LYS A 80 -18.73 11.26 8.83
CA LYS A 80 -20.15 11.64 8.64
C LYS A 80 -20.90 11.76 9.96
N TYR A 81 -20.56 10.96 10.99
CA TYR A 81 -21.22 11.02 12.30
C TYR A 81 -20.81 12.27 13.10
N LYS A 82 -19.55 12.72 13.00
CA LYS A 82 -19.07 13.95 13.65
C LYS A 82 -19.61 15.23 13.01
N MET A 83 -19.82 15.27 11.68
CA MET A 83 -20.43 16.42 11.01
C MET A 83 -21.91 16.65 11.37
N ASN A 84 -22.61 15.64 11.91
CA ASN A 84 -24.04 15.71 12.25
C ASN A 84 -24.32 15.97 13.75
N ARG A 85 -23.32 16.33 14.57
CA ARG A 85 -23.58 16.82 15.93
C ARG A 85 -23.67 18.35 15.94
N PRO A 86 -24.78 18.96 16.38
CA PRO A 86 -24.81 20.39 16.63
C PRO A 86 -23.83 20.71 17.77
N LEU A 87 -23.01 21.73 17.57
CA LEU A 87 -22.12 22.27 18.58
C LEU A 87 -22.97 22.98 19.64
N ASN A 88 -22.89 22.49 20.88
CA ASN A 88 -23.37 23.24 22.05
C ASN A 88 -22.37 24.34 22.41
#